data_AF-A0AAN7URZ5-F1
#
_entry.id   AF-A0AAN7URZ5-F1
#
_cell.length_a   1.000
_cell.length_b   1.000
_cell.length_c   1.000
_cell.angle_alpha   90.00
_cell.angle_beta   90.00
_cell.angle_gamma   90.00
#
_symmetry.space_group_name_H-M   'P 1'
#
loop_
_entity.id
_entity.type
_entity.pdbx_description
1 polymer ?
#
loop_
_entity_poly.entity_id
_entity_poly.type
_entity_poly.pdbx_seq_one_letter_code
_entity_poly.pdbx_strand_id
1 'polypeptide(L)'
;MGPEERATATMYTSGEHCAMCAAAHAWVGLGRVVFVASVEQLAGWQKEFRDEDGSSGGEMPVAPLPIRVIAPGIPVHGPVPELEEQIKDLHRQWAKNRDDFRG
;
A
#
# COMPACT_ATOMS: atom_id res chain seq x y z
N MET A 1 18.02 7.82 16.20
CA MET A 1 18.29 6.86 15.11
C MET A 1 19.32 7.45 14.16
N GLY A 2 20.50 6.83 14.08
CA GLY A 2 21.58 7.27 13.19
C GLY A 2 21.33 6.92 11.71
N PRO A 3 22.09 7.50 10.75
CA PRO A 3 21.96 7.16 9.34
C PRO A 3 22.13 5.65 9.04
N GLU A 4 23.13 5.01 9.65
CA GLU A 4 23.39 3.57 9.48
C GLU A 4 22.27 2.69 10.05
N GLU A 5 21.72 3.09 11.19
CA GLU A 5 20.59 2.43 11.82
C GLU A 5 19.34 2.50 10.94
N ARG A 6 19.09 3.64 10.27
CA ARG A 6 18.00 3.78 9.29
C ARG A 6 18.21 2.88 8.07
N ALA A 7 19.42 2.87 7.52
CA ALA A 7 19.75 2.13 6.31
C ALA A 7 19.60 0.60 6.51
N THR A 8 19.75 0.12 7.75
CA THR A 8 19.61 -1.30 8.11
C THR A 8 18.23 -1.67 8.65
N ALA A 9 17.36 -0.69 8.94
CA ALA A 9 15.99 -0.94 9.39
C ALA A 9 15.13 -1.58 8.29
N THR A 10 14.11 -2.35 8.70
CA THR A 10 13.06 -2.87 7.80
C THR A 10 11.72 -2.25 8.18
N MET A 11 11.04 -1.63 7.21
CA MET A 11 9.67 -1.13 7.33
C MET A 11 8.69 -2.21 6.86
N TYR A 12 7.82 -2.68 7.76
CA TYR A 12 6.72 -3.58 7.41
C TYR A 12 5.44 -2.77 7.24
N THR A 13 4.69 -3.05 6.19
CA THR A 13 3.42 -2.37 5.89
C THR A 13 2.41 -3.36 5.33
N SER A 14 1.12 -3.16 5.59
CA SER A 14 0.06 -3.99 4.99
C SER A 14 -0.10 -3.69 3.50
N GLY A 15 -0.10 -2.42 3.11
CA GLY A 15 -0.14 -1.98 1.71
C GLY A 15 1.20 -1.43 1.26
N GLU A 16 1.56 -1.66 0.00
CA GLU A 16 2.70 -1.03 -0.64
C GLU A 16 2.61 0.50 -0.54
N HIS A 17 3.76 1.16 -0.35
CA HIS A 17 3.80 2.61 -0.18
C HIS A 17 3.25 3.32 -1.43
N CYS A 18 2.37 4.30 -1.21
CA CYS A 18 2.04 5.27 -2.25
C CYS A 18 3.26 6.16 -2.57
N ALA A 19 3.15 6.96 -3.64
CA ALA A 19 4.25 7.81 -4.10
C ALA A 19 4.84 8.74 -3.02
N MET A 20 3.99 9.30 -2.15
CA MET A 20 4.46 10.15 -1.04
C MET A 20 5.34 9.37 -0.06
N CYS A 21 4.87 8.21 0.41
CA CYS A 21 5.59 7.41 1.40
C CYS A 21 6.86 6.79 0.80
N ALA A 22 6.82 6.35 -0.46
CA ALA A 22 7.99 5.81 -1.14
C ALA A 22 9.10 6.89 -1.31
N ALA A 23 8.72 8.10 -1.71
CA ALA A 23 9.66 9.23 -1.81
C ALA A 23 10.24 9.60 -0.45
N ALA A 24 9.40 9.70 0.59
CA ALA A 24 9.85 10.00 1.94
C ALA A 24 10.85 8.95 2.47
N HIS A 25 10.56 7.66 2.28
CA HIS A 25 11.42 6.55 2.66
C HIS A 25 12.80 6.65 2.00
N ALA A 26 12.85 6.98 0.71
CA ALA A 26 14.10 7.20 -0.03
C ALA A 26 14.87 8.41 0.51
N TRP A 27 14.21 9.56 0.71
CA TRP A 27 14.86 10.79 1.15
C TRP A 27 15.51 10.69 2.52
N VAL A 28 14.90 9.95 3.44
CA VAL A 28 15.46 9.76 4.79
C VAL A 28 16.52 8.65 4.86
N GLY A 29 16.70 7.88 3.78
CA GLY A 29 17.64 6.75 3.71
C GLY A 29 17.22 5.56 4.58
N LEU A 30 15.92 5.24 4.62
CA LEU A 30 15.44 4.02 5.28
C LEU A 30 15.75 2.79 4.43
N GLY A 31 15.96 1.64 5.10
CA GLY A 31 16.34 0.38 4.49
C GLY A 31 15.20 -0.35 3.76
N ARG A 32 15.05 -1.65 4.01
CA ARG A 32 14.13 -2.53 3.27
C ARG A 32 12.65 -2.21 3.56
N VAL A 33 11.80 -2.33 2.54
CA VAL A 33 10.33 -2.36 2.70
C VAL A 33 9.82 -3.78 2.48
N VAL A 34 8.93 -4.23 3.37
CA VAL A 34 8.17 -5.48 3.22
C VAL A 34 6.69 -5.13 3.19
N PHE A 35 5.95 -5.54 2.16
CA PHE A 35 4.52 -5.27 2.04
C PHE A 35 3.68 -6.53 1.76
N VAL A 36 2.43 -6.53 2.24
CA VAL A 36 1.48 -7.64 1.98
C VAL A 36 0.78 -7.46 0.64
N ALA A 37 0.10 -6.34 0.41
CA ALA A 37 -0.67 -6.04 -0.80
C ALA A 37 0.02 -4.97 -1.66
N SER A 38 0.20 -5.21 -2.95
CA SER A 38 0.75 -4.23 -3.89
C SER A 38 -0.24 -3.10 -4.20
N VAL A 39 0.24 -1.96 -4.69
CA VAL A 39 -0.66 -0.86 -5.10
C VAL A 39 -1.60 -1.29 -6.25
N GLU A 40 -1.17 -2.21 -7.11
CA GLU A 40 -1.99 -2.81 -8.16
C GLU A 40 -3.08 -3.72 -7.59
N GLN A 41 -2.76 -4.55 -6.59
CA GLN A 41 -3.76 -5.38 -5.91
C GLN A 41 -4.83 -4.52 -5.24
N LEU A 42 -4.41 -3.46 -4.53
CA LEU A 42 -5.32 -2.52 -3.88
C LEU A 42 -6.25 -1.81 -4.87
N ALA A 43 -5.72 -1.35 -6.00
CA ALA A 43 -6.51 -0.74 -7.06
C ALA A 43 -7.46 -1.75 -7.72
N GLY A 44 -7.00 -2.98 -7.92
CA GLY A 44 -7.81 -4.09 -8.43
C GLY A 44 -8.99 -4.41 -7.52
N TRP A 45 -8.76 -4.51 -6.21
CA TRP A 45 -9.82 -4.78 -5.23
C TRP A 45 -10.85 -3.65 -5.14
N GLN A 46 -10.43 -2.38 -5.20
CA GLN A 46 -11.40 -1.26 -5.25
C GLN A 46 -12.29 -1.32 -6.49
N LYS A 47 -11.74 -1.78 -7.63
CA LYS A 47 -12.54 -2.01 -8.84
C LYS A 47 -13.47 -3.20 -8.65
N GLU A 48 -12.96 -4.32 -8.14
CA GLU A 48 -13.72 -5.53 -7.86
C GLU A 48 -14.93 -5.25 -6.96
N PHE A 49 -14.72 -4.59 -5.81
CA PHE A 49 -15.79 -4.30 -4.85
C PHE A 49 -16.86 -3.40 -5.48
N ARG A 50 -16.44 -2.42 -6.30
CA ARG A 50 -17.36 -1.52 -7.01
C ARG A 50 -18.23 -2.29 -7.99
N ASP A 51 -17.63 -3.22 -8.71
CA ASP A 51 -18.32 -4.06 -9.70
C ASP A 51 -19.27 -5.06 -9.00
N GLU A 52 -18.94 -5.53 -7.79
CA GLU A 52 -19.73 -6.52 -7.04
C GLU A 52 -20.89 -5.95 -6.22
N ASP A 53 -20.64 -4.94 -5.39
CA ASP A 53 -21.62 -4.42 -4.44
C ASP A 53 -21.70 -2.88 -4.41
N GLY A 54 -21.03 -2.22 -5.36
CA GLY A 54 -21.00 -0.77 -5.50
C GLY A 54 -20.05 -0.07 -4.53
N SER A 55 -19.48 -0.77 -3.54
CA SER A 55 -18.56 -0.17 -2.59
C SER A 55 -17.17 0.00 -3.18
N SER A 56 -16.51 1.12 -2.91
CA SER A 56 -15.12 1.31 -3.31
C SER A 56 -14.30 2.20 -2.37
N GLY A 57 -14.95 2.89 -1.43
CA GLY A 57 -14.30 3.94 -0.64
C GLY A 57 -13.92 5.18 -1.46
N GLY A 58 -14.50 5.34 -2.65
CA GLY A 58 -14.19 6.39 -3.63
C GLY A 58 -13.03 6.07 -4.59
N GLU A 59 -12.64 7.08 -5.38
CA GLU A 59 -11.47 7.00 -6.26
C GLU A 59 -10.16 7.26 -5.50
N MET A 60 -9.08 6.64 -5.98
CA MET A 60 -7.74 6.89 -5.46
C MET A 60 -7.27 8.30 -5.84
N PRO A 61 -7.02 9.19 -4.87
CA PRO A 61 -6.58 10.57 -5.17
C PRO A 61 -5.10 10.65 -5.59
N VAL A 62 -4.38 9.52 -5.51
CA VAL A 62 -2.96 9.40 -5.86
C VAL A 62 -2.81 8.19 -6.78
N ALA A 63 -2.05 8.36 -7.87
CA ALA A 63 -1.79 7.27 -8.80
C ALA A 63 -1.14 6.07 -8.08
N PRO A 64 -1.60 4.83 -8.32
CA PRO A 64 -1.05 3.61 -7.72
C PRO A 64 0.29 3.25 -8.40
N LEU A 65 1.34 4.03 -8.12
CA LEU A 65 2.67 3.79 -8.65
C LEU A 65 3.48 2.94 -7.66
N PRO A 66 4.00 1.77 -8.07
CA PRO A 66 4.76 0.90 -7.18
C PRO A 66 6.06 1.55 -6.70
N ILE A 67 6.59 1.11 -5.55
CA ILE A 67 7.77 1.70 -4.90
C ILE A 67 8.95 1.78 -5.87
N ARG A 68 9.15 0.74 -6.68
CA ARG A 68 10.27 0.63 -7.63
C ARG A 68 10.25 1.71 -8.72
N VAL A 69 9.09 2.28 -9.02
CA VAL A 69 8.95 3.39 -9.98
C VAL A 69 9.35 4.72 -9.32
N ILE A 70 9.00 4.91 -8.05
CA ILE A 70 9.23 6.17 -7.33
C ILE A 70 10.64 6.25 -6.72
N ALA A 71 11.13 5.13 -6.18
CA ALA A 71 12.38 5.02 -5.46
C ALA A 71 13.10 3.70 -5.82
N PRO A 72 13.74 3.63 -7.01
CA PRO A 72 14.33 2.40 -7.54
C PRO A 72 15.42 1.76 -6.66
N GLY A 73 16.06 2.56 -5.79
CA GLY A 73 17.14 2.10 -4.91
C GLY A 73 16.69 1.42 -3.62
N ILE A 74 15.39 1.42 -3.29
CA ILE A 74 14.88 0.79 -2.06
C ILE A 74 14.79 -0.74 -2.27
N PRO A 75 15.39 -1.56 -1.38
CA PRO A 75 15.13 -3.00 -1.38
C PRO A 75 13.68 -3.28 -0.98
N VAL A 76 12.96 -4.01 -1.83
CA VAL A 76 11.52 -4.29 -1.65
C VAL A 76 11.27 -5.79 -1.67
N HIS A 77 10.49 -6.28 -0.71
CA HIS A 77 9.96 -7.63 -0.66
C HIS A 77 8.44 -7.58 -0.52
N GLY A 78 7.73 -8.39 -1.30
CA GLY A 78 6.27 -8.37 -1.39
C GLY A 78 5.80 -8.48 -2.84
N PRO A 79 4.51 -8.78 -3.07
CA PRO A 79 3.49 -9.05 -2.05
C PRO A 79 3.75 -10.33 -1.24
N VAL A 80 3.16 -10.41 -0.04
CA VAL A 80 3.24 -11.57 0.87
C VAL A 80 1.87 -12.28 0.85
N PRO A 81 1.73 -13.36 0.03
CA PRO A 81 0.41 -13.94 -0.27
C PRO A 81 -0.29 -14.56 0.94
N GLU A 82 0.46 -15.00 1.96
CA GLU A 82 -0.08 -15.67 3.15
C GLU A 82 -1.03 -14.79 3.98
N LEU A 83 -0.95 -13.46 3.82
CA LEU A 83 -1.81 -12.51 4.52
C LEU A 83 -2.73 -11.74 3.56
N GLU A 84 -2.68 -12.01 2.26
CA GLU A 84 -3.38 -11.24 1.23
C GLU A 84 -4.89 -11.21 1.45
N GLU A 85 -5.50 -12.38 1.69
CA GLU A 85 -6.94 -12.51 1.90
C GLU A 85 -7.42 -11.69 3.11
N GLN A 86 -6.69 -11.76 4.23
CA GLN A 86 -7.02 -11.00 5.44
C GLN A 86 -6.95 -9.49 5.19
N ILE A 87 -5.95 -9.02 4.45
CA ILE A 87 -5.83 -7.61 4.09
C ILE A 87 -6.96 -7.21 3.13
N LYS A 88 -7.28 -8.03 2.13
CA LYS A 88 -8.38 -7.77 1.19
C LYS A 88 -9.72 -7.62 1.92
N ASP A 89 -10.02 -8.47 2.90
CA ASP A 89 -11.24 -8.39 3.70
C ASP A 89 -11.31 -7.09 4.52
N LEU A 90 -10.20 -6.66 5.12
CA LEU A 90 -10.13 -5.37 5.81
C LEU A 90 -10.39 -4.19 4.86
N HIS A 91 -9.85 -4.24 3.64
CA HIS A 91 -10.09 -3.22 2.62
C HIS A 91 -11.56 -3.20 2.15
N ARG A 92 -12.21 -4.37 2.03
CA ARG A 92 -13.65 -4.46 1.72
C ARG A 92 -14.50 -3.82 2.81
N GLN A 93 -14.21 -4.12 4.08
CA GLN A 93 -14.92 -3.51 5.22
C GLN A 93 -14.74 -1.98 5.23
N TRP A 94 -13.51 -1.50 5.02
CA TRP A 94 -13.24 -0.07 4.94
C TRP A 94 -13.98 0.63 3.80
N ALA A 95 -14.03 0.00 2.61
CA ALA A 95 -14.72 0.56 1.45
C ALA A 95 -16.20 0.82 1.75
N LYS A 96 -16.89 -0.19 2.31
CA LYS A 96 -18.30 -0.09 2.74
C LYS A 96 -18.49 1.04 3.76
N ASN A 97 -17.71 1.01 4.84
CA ASN A 97 -17.83 2.01 5.90
C ASN A 97 -17.59 3.44 5.38
N ARG A 98 -16.62 3.63 4.49
CA ARG A 98 -16.27 4.96 3.98
C ARG A 98 -17.33 5.54 3.06
N ASP A 99 -17.99 4.70 2.28
CA ASP A 99 -19.10 5.11 1.43
C ASP A 99 -20.31 5.48 2.32
N ASP A 100 -20.57 4.75 3.41
CA ASP A 100 -21.59 5.11 4.40
C ASP A 100 -21.34 6.48 5.08
N PHE A 101 -20.08 6.83 5.37
CA PHE A 101 -19.72 8.11 5.97
C PHE A 101 -19.80 9.32 5.02
N ARG A 102 -19.80 9.09 3.71
CA ARG A 102 -19.81 10.14 2.68
C ARG A 102 -21.17 10.32 2.01
N GLY A 103 -22.13 9.42 2.29
CA GLY A 103 -23.53 9.52 1.89
C GLY A 103 -24.35 10.52 2.69
#